data_AF-A0A1V5L9F5-F1
#
_entry.id   AF-A0A1V5L9F5-F1
#
_cell.length_a   1.000
_cell.length_b   1.000
_cell.length_c   1.000
_cell.angle_alpha   90.00
_cell.angle_beta   90.00
_cell.angle_gamma   90.00
#
_symmetry.space_group_name_H-M   'P 1'
#
loop_
_entity.id
_entity.type
_entity.pdbx_description
1 polymer ?
#
loop_
_entity_poly.entity_id
_entity_poly.type
_entity_poly.pdbx_seq_one_letter_code
_entity_poly.pdbx_strand_id
1 'polypeptide(L)' 'MLRSDVVEACKAGMFSVYPIKTIDEGIELLTGIEAGALDKNGKYPKGTINYMVSENLQNYLKKRMAFNTNKW' A
#
# COMPACT_ATOMS: atom_id res chain seq x y z
N MET A 1 -4.31 -27.07 -9.40
CA MET A 1 -3.92 -26.75 -10.80
C MET A 1 -4.80 -25.62 -11.28
N LEU A 2 -4.25 -24.63 -12.00
CA LEU A 2 -5.06 -23.55 -12.60
C LEU A 2 -5.88 -24.08 -13.79
N ARG A 3 -6.99 -23.41 -14.10
CA ARG A 3 -7.80 -23.72 -15.28
C ARG A 3 -7.00 -23.44 -16.56
N SER A 4 -7.21 -24.25 -17.60
CA SER A 4 -6.45 -24.17 -18.85
C SER A 4 -6.59 -22.83 -19.57
N ASP A 5 -7.77 -22.19 -19.51
CA ASP A 5 -8.02 -20.89 -20.13
C ASP A 5 -7.17 -19.77 -19.50
N VAL A 6 -6.99 -19.80 -18.18
CA VAL A 6 -6.10 -18.89 -17.47
C VAL A 6 -4.64 -19.11 -17.89
N VAL A 7 -4.22 -20.37 -18.04
CA VAL A 7 -2.85 -20.70 -18.48
C VAL A 7 -2.59 -20.20 -19.90
N GLU A 8 -3.52 -20.41 -20.82
CA GLU A 8 -3.38 -19.90 -22.20
C GLU A 8 -3.41 -18.37 -22.26
N ALA A 9 -4.25 -17.71 -21.47
CA ALA A 9 -4.25 -16.24 -21.37
C ALA A 9 -2.91 -15.70 -20.84
N CYS A 10 -2.28 -16.38 -19.89
CA CYS A 10 -0.92 -16.06 -19.44
C CYS A 10 0.11 -16.22 -20.56
N LYS A 11 0.09 -17.34 -21.30
CA LYS A 11 1.01 -17.56 -22.43
C LYS A 11 0.85 -16.52 -23.54
N ALA A 12 -0.39 -16.08 -23.78
CA ALA A 12 -0.71 -15.04 -24.76
C ALA A 12 -0.39 -13.61 -24.28
N GLY A 13 0.10 -13.42 -23.05
CA GLY A 13 0.38 -12.10 -22.47
C GLY A 13 -0.87 -11.27 -22.16
N MET A 14 -2.06 -11.89 -22.19
CA MET A 14 -3.34 -11.24 -21.89
C MET A 14 -3.66 -11.23 -20.40
N PHE A 15 -2.98 -12.07 -19.64
CA PHE A 15 -3.13 -12.18 -18.19
C PHE A 15 -1.76 -12.37 -17.53
N SER A 16 -1.63 -11.93 -16.28
CA SER A 16 -0.39 -12.06 -15.52
C SER A 16 -0.70 -12.42 -14.07
N VAL A 17 0.05 -13.38 -13.53
CA VAL A 17 -0.03 -13.79 -12.13
C VAL A 17 1.29 -13.44 -11.45
N TYR A 18 1.23 -12.63 -10.40
CA TYR A 18 2.39 -12.18 -9.64
C TYR A 18 2.33 -12.79 -8.23
N PRO A 19 3.14 -13.81 -7.92
CA PRO A 19 3.23 -14.33 -6.58
C PRO A 19 3.97 -13.35 -5.67
N ILE A 20 3.38 -13.04 -4.52
CA ILE A 20 3.96 -12.16 -3.50
C ILE A 20 3.91 -12.85 -2.13
N LYS A 21 4.82 -12.48 -1.24
CA LYS A 21 4.92 -12.97 0.14
C LYS A 21 4.30 -12.01 1.15
N THR A 22 4.33 -10.71 0.86
CA THR A 22 3.85 -9.66 1.77
C THR A 22 2.94 -8.70 1.03
N ILE A 23 2.10 -7.99 1.79
CA ILE A 23 1.25 -6.93 1.23
C ILE A 23 2.09 -5.80 0.64
N ASP A 24 3.27 -5.53 1.22
CA ASP A 24 4.20 -4.51 0.75
C ASP A 24 4.70 -4.79 -0.69
N GLU A 25 5.04 -6.05 -1.00
CA GLU A 25 5.40 -6.43 -2.37
C GLU A 25 4.23 -6.20 -3.35
N GLY A 26 3.00 -6.47 -2.91
CA GLY A 26 1.80 -6.26 -3.72
C GLY A 26 1.49 -4.79 -3.99
N ILE A 27 1.66 -3.92 -3.00
CA ILE A 27 1.40 -2.48 -3.17
C ILE A 27 2.48 -1.84 -4.05
N GLU A 28 3.73 -2.28 -3.94
CA GLU A 28 4.82 -1.86 -4.83
C GLU A 28 4.53 -2.24 -6.28
N LEU A 29 4.08 -3.47 -6.51
CA LEU A 29 3.72 -3.94 -7.85
C LEU A 29 2.58 -3.12 -8.48
N LEU A 30 1.55 -2.79 -7.69
CA LEU A 30 0.36 -2.08 -8.18
C LEU A 30 0.60 -0.59 -8.40
N THR A 31 1.49 0.03 -7.62
CA THR A 31 1.68 1.49 -7.62
C THR A 31 2.97 1.93 -8.29
N GLY A 32 3.97 1.04 -8.40
CA GLY A 32 5.32 1.38 -8.83
C GLY A 32 6.11 2.22 -7.81
N ILE A 33 5.63 2.32 -6.57
CA ILE A 33 6.24 3.12 -5.49
C ILE A 33 6.64 2.17 -4.36
N GLU A 34 7.84 2.33 -3.82
CA GLU A 34 8.31 1.57 -2.67
C GLU A 34 7.32 1.65 -1.49
N ALA A 35 7.06 0.53 -0.81
CA ALA A 35 6.19 0.48 0.35
C ALA A 35 6.81 1.26 1.52
N GLY A 36 8.12 1.07 1.73
CA GLY A 36 8.92 1.68 2.78
C GLY A 36 8.75 0.99 4.12
N ALA A 37 9.87 0.63 4.74
CA ALA A 37 9.92 -0.02 6.05
C ALA A 37 10.05 0.99 7.20
N LEU A 38 9.55 0.62 8.38
CA LEU A 38 9.70 1.43 9.59
C LEU A 38 11.16 1.42 10.05
N ASP A 39 11.75 2.61 10.26
CA ASP A 39 13.11 2.73 10.78
C ASP A 39 13.18 2.54 12.30
N LYS A 40 14.41 2.54 12.84
CA LYS A 40 14.68 2.43 14.29
C LYS A 40 14.05 3.56 15.13
N ASN A 41 13.64 4.66 14.50
CA ASN A 41 13.02 5.81 15.15
C ASN A 41 11.49 5.80 14.98
N GLY A 42 10.92 4.75 14.41
CA GLY A 42 9.48 4.64 14.16
C GLY A 42 8.98 5.50 13.00
N LYS A 43 9.83 5.79 12.00
CA LYS A 43 9.47 6.61 10.83
C LYS A 43 9.60 5.82 9.53
N TYR A 44 8.68 6.08 8.60
CA TYR A 44 8.79 5.60 7.22
C TYR A 44 9.59 6.60 6.36
N PRO A 45 10.40 6.13 5.39
CA PRO A 45 11.13 7.01 4.49
C PRO A 45 10.20 7.90 3.64
N LYS A 46 10.59 9.15 3.39
CA LYS A 46 9.80 10.05 2.55
C LYS A 46 9.67 9.50 1.13
N GLY A 47 8.49 9.65 0.55
CA GLY A 47 8.19 9.22 -0.82
C GLY A 47 7.65 7.79 -0.94
N THR A 48 7.60 7.03 0.15
CA THR A 48 7.06 5.67 0.14
C THR A 48 5.57 5.64 0.45
N ILE A 49 4.90 4.53 0.12
CA ILE A 49 3.47 4.33 0.42
C ILE A 49 3.18 4.49 1.91
N ASN A 50 3.94 3.79 2.76
CA ASN A 50 3.71 3.81 4.20
C ASN A 50 3.98 5.18 4.83
N TYR A 51 4.87 6.00 4.26
CA TYR A 51 5.00 7.41 4.66
C TYR A 51 3.74 8.20 4.35
N MET A 52 3.20 8.10 3.13
CA MET A 52 1.97 8.79 2.74
C MET A 52 0.77 8.36 3.58
N VAL A 53 0.67 7.06 3.90
CA VAL A 53 -0.35 6.52 4.80
C VAL A 53 -0.22 7.14 6.20
N SER A 54 0.99 7.15 6.76
CA SER A 54 1.25 7.70 8.10
C SER A 54 0.89 9.18 8.19
N GLU A 55 1.30 9.99 7.20
CA GLU A 55 0.95 11.41 7.12
C GLU A 55 -0.57 11.62 7.02
N ASN A 56 -1.27 10.80 6.24
CA ASN A 56 -2.72 10.91 6.10
C ASN A 56 -3.46 10.54 7.40
N LEU A 57 -3.00 9.50 8.11
CA LEU A 57 -3.52 9.14 9.43
C LEU A 57 -3.33 10.27 10.44
N GLN A 58 -2.15 10.92 10.46
CA GLN A 58 -1.91 12.10 11.30
C GLN A 58 -2.87 13.25 10.96
N ASN A 59 -3.17 13.46 9.67
CA ASN A 59 -4.14 14.47 9.26
C ASN A 59 -5.57 14.15 9.71
N TYR A 60 -5.97 12.88 9.67
CA TYR A 60 -7.27 12.46 10.23
C TYR A 60 -7.34 12.67 11.74
N LEU A 61 -6.27 12.38 12.47
CA LEU A 61 -6.20 12.63 13.92
C LEU A 61 -6.35 14.12 14.23
N LYS A 62 -5.64 15.01 13.53
CA LYS A 62 -5.77 16.47 13.70
C LYS A 62 -7.20 16.94 13.46
N LYS A 63 -7.85 16.49 12.38
CA LYS A 63 -9.25 16.82 12.07
C LYS A 63 -10.20 16.33 13.15
N ARG A 64 -10.01 15.10 13.63
CA ARG A 64 -10.82 14.52 14.72
C ARG A 64 -10.67 15.32 16.01
N MET A 65 -9.45 15.72 16.37
CA MET A 65 -9.20 16.53 17.57
C MET A 65 -9.85 17.91 17.46
N ALA A 66 -9.69 18.61 16.33
CA ALA A 66 -10.31 19.90 16.09
C ALA A 66 -11.84 19.84 16.15
N PHE A 67 -12.46 18.77 15.65
CA PHE A 67 -13.88 18.54 15.78
C PHE A 67 -14.32 18.37 17.25
N ASN A 68 -13.48 17.74 18.08
CA ASN A 68 -13.79 17.49 19.47
C ASN A 68 -13.61 18.73 20.36
N THR A 69 -12.67 19.62 20.05
CA THR A 69 -12.46 20.89 20.79
C THR A 69 -13.50 21.97 20.49
N ASN A 70 -14.26 21.88 19.39
CA ASN A 70 -15.36 22.79 19.06
C ASN A 70 -16.72 22.34 19.63
N LYS A 71 -16.72 21.36 20.54
CA LYS A 71 -17.91 20.91 21.26
C LYS A 71 -17.82 21.45 22.70
N TRP A 72 -18.67 22.44 22.99
CA TRP A 72 -18.85 23.21 24.24
C TRP A 72 -17.99 24.47 24.38
#